data_AF-A0AAE0PTQ0-F1
#
_entry.id   AF-A0AAE0PTQ0-F1
#
_cell.length_a   1.000
_cell.length_b   1.000
_cell.length_c   1.000
_cell.angle_alpha   90.00
_cell.angle_beta   90.00
_cell.angle_gamma   90.00
#
_symmetry.space_group_name_H-M   'P 1'
#
loop_
_entity.id
_entity.type
_entity.pdbx_description
1 polymer ?
#
loop_
_entity_poly.entity_id
_entity_poly.type
_entity_poly.pdbx_seq_one_letter_code
_entity_poly.pdbx_strand_id
1 'polypeptide(L)'
;MFREAATNDDTTDLEEYMSSVTSYISKCIDDVTISKSITTRSNQKPIEAQNYVKARKTIPPPEDQVLCLTTADVEKTLCRVNPRKAAGPDNIPGRVLRECAEQLADVFTDIFNISLSSAVIPMCLKTSTIIPVPKKSPVSCLNDYRPVALTPIIMKCFERLVMRQIKDLLPPSLDPMQFASAFNTIILQHLTKKLSLLGIIMSLCNWILDFLIGRPQSVRIGNSTSNTTTLNTGAPQGSPY
;
A
#
# COMPACT_ATOMS: atom_id res chain seq x y z
N MET A 1 -22.85 11.90 19.16
CA MET A 1 -23.15 12.25 17.75
C MET A 1 -22.76 11.07 16.84
N PHE A 2 -23.09 9.82 17.21
CA PHE A 2 -22.62 8.59 16.56
C PHE A 2 -23.75 7.69 16.01
N ARG A 3 -24.98 8.22 15.89
CA ARG A 3 -26.18 7.39 15.68
C ARG A 3 -26.85 7.46 14.31
N GLU A 4 -26.43 8.33 13.40
CA GLU A 4 -27.21 8.60 12.17
C GLU A 4 -26.61 8.06 10.87
N ALA A 5 -25.49 7.33 10.92
CA ALA A 5 -24.90 6.77 9.71
C ALA A 5 -25.27 5.28 9.45
N ALA A 6 -26.08 4.64 10.29
CA ALA A 6 -26.25 3.18 10.28
C ALA A 6 -27.58 2.65 9.72
N THR A 7 -28.42 3.46 9.06
CA THR A 7 -29.72 2.97 8.57
C THR A 7 -29.92 3.24 7.09
N ASN A 8 -29.64 2.22 6.27
CA ASN A 8 -30.45 1.82 5.12
C ASN A 8 -29.95 0.46 4.59
N ASP A 9 -30.59 -0.60 5.08
CA ASP A 9 -30.61 -1.99 4.57
C ASP A 9 -29.26 -2.72 4.42
N ASP A 10 -28.69 -3.16 5.55
CA ASP A 10 -28.27 -4.55 5.80
C ASP A 10 -27.80 -4.60 7.27
N THR A 11 -28.28 -5.56 8.06
CA THR A 11 -28.09 -5.64 9.52
C THR A 11 -26.67 -6.05 9.93
N THR A 12 -25.64 -5.57 9.25
CA THR A 12 -24.26 -5.75 9.70
C THR A 12 -24.01 -4.76 10.83
N ASP A 13 -23.81 -5.31 12.03
CA ASP A 13 -23.79 -4.58 13.29
C ASP A 13 -22.70 -3.51 13.27
N LEU A 14 -23.07 -2.27 13.63
CA LEU A 14 -22.11 -1.17 13.73
C LEU A 14 -20.99 -1.55 14.70
N GLU A 15 -21.29 -2.34 15.74
CA GLU A 15 -20.31 -2.87 16.67
C GLU A 15 -19.34 -3.86 16.02
N GLU A 16 -19.82 -4.72 15.11
CA GLU A 16 -18.98 -5.67 14.37
C GLU A 16 -17.98 -4.94 13.46
N TYR A 17 -18.42 -3.89 12.77
CA TYR A 17 -17.52 -3.06 11.98
C TYR A 17 -16.54 -2.27 12.84
N MET A 18 -16.97 -1.73 13.98
CA MET A 18 -16.07 -1.01 14.89
C MET A 18 -15.00 -1.94 15.47
N SER A 19 -15.37 -3.16 15.84
CA SER A 19 -14.42 -4.20 16.28
C SER A 19 -13.44 -4.56 15.17
N SER A 20 -13.94 -4.74 13.93
CA SER A 20 -13.11 -5.04 12.76
C SER A 20 -12.13 -3.92 12.43
N VAL A 21 -12.57 -2.66 12.45
CA VAL A 21 -11.73 -1.48 12.23
C VAL A 21 -10.68 -1.35 13.32
N THR A 22 -11.06 -1.51 14.59
CA THR A 22 -10.12 -1.44 15.72
C THR A 22 -9.07 -2.53 15.63
N SER A 23 -9.48 -3.78 15.36
CA SER A 23 -8.54 -4.90 15.16
C SER A 23 -7.59 -4.64 13.99
N TYR A 24 -8.09 -4.04 12.90
CA TYR A 24 -7.26 -3.70 11.74
C TYR A 24 -6.25 -2.60 12.06
N ILE A 25 -6.66 -1.56 12.80
CA ILE A 25 -5.77 -0.50 13.29
C ILE A 25 -4.69 -1.10 14.19
N SER A 26 -5.03 -1.98 15.14
CA SER A 26 -4.04 -2.65 15.99
C SER A 26 -3.02 -3.44 15.17
N LYS A 27 -3.46 -4.21 14.17
CA LYS A 27 -2.54 -4.91 13.25
C LYS A 27 -1.62 -3.95 12.49
N CYS A 28 -2.15 -2.80 12.05
CA CYS A 28 -1.34 -1.78 11.39
C CYS A 28 -0.26 -1.24 12.33
N ILE A 29 -0.65 -0.91 13.57
CA ILE A 29 0.24 -0.39 14.61
C ILE A 29 1.32 -1.43 14.93
N ASP A 30 0.95 -2.68 15.17
CA ASP A 30 1.88 -3.76 15.50
C ASP A 30 2.98 -3.90 14.42
N ASP A 31 2.59 -3.93 13.14
CA ASP A 31 3.54 -4.08 12.04
C ASP A 31 4.54 -2.90 11.94
N VAL A 32 4.13 -1.67 12.28
CA VAL A 32 5.01 -0.48 12.22
C VAL A 32 5.74 -0.18 13.52
N THR A 33 5.25 -0.64 14.67
CA THR A 33 5.84 -0.36 16.00
C THR A 33 6.71 -1.50 16.54
N ILE A 34 6.43 -2.77 16.18
CA ILE A 34 7.21 -3.95 16.62
C ILE A 34 8.53 -4.08 15.84
N SER A 35 8.77 -3.21 14.85
CA SER A 35 10.06 -3.12 14.14
C SER A 35 11.20 -2.53 15.00
N LYS A 36 11.42 -3.06 16.23
CA LYS A 36 12.72 -3.10 16.93
C LYS A 36 12.81 -4.34 17.84
N SER A 37 13.42 -5.42 17.35
CA SER A 37 14.56 -6.15 17.96
C SER A 37 14.67 -7.62 17.49
N ILE A 38 15.91 -8.15 17.57
CA ILE A 38 16.43 -9.52 17.37
C ILE A 38 17.21 -9.69 16.04
N THR A 39 18.47 -10.13 15.96
CA THR A 39 19.58 -10.41 16.90
C THR A 39 20.82 -10.65 16.02
N THR A 40 21.99 -10.13 16.40
CA THR A 40 23.27 -10.56 15.83
C THR A 40 23.44 -12.08 16.02
N ARG A 41 23.56 -12.85 14.93
CA ARG A 41 24.08 -14.21 15.00
C ARG A 41 25.46 -14.26 14.33
N SER A 42 26.45 -14.64 15.12
CA SER A 42 27.82 -14.87 14.71
C SER A 42 27.95 -15.98 13.66
N ASN A 43 28.85 -15.74 12.69
CA ASN A 43 29.60 -16.68 11.86
C ASN A 43 28.86 -17.75 11.03
N GLN A 44 28.84 -17.52 9.71
CA GLN A 44 29.28 -18.50 8.69
C GLN A 44 29.82 -17.74 7.46
N LYS A 45 31.11 -17.96 7.11
CA LYS A 45 31.83 -17.41 5.94
C LYS A 45 31.46 -18.19 4.65
N PRO A 46 32.00 -17.82 3.45
CA PRO A 46 31.78 -16.59 2.68
C PRO A 46 31.27 -16.94 1.27
N ILE A 47 30.29 -16.20 0.72
CA ILE A 47 30.04 -16.28 -0.72
C ILE A 47 30.93 -15.26 -1.41
N GLU A 48 31.62 -15.75 -2.43
CA GLU A 48 32.77 -15.18 -3.12
C GLU A 48 32.51 -13.82 -3.75
N ALA A 49 33.59 -13.04 -3.78
CA ALA A 49 33.66 -11.74 -4.40
C ALA A 49 33.44 -11.82 -5.91
N GLN A 50 32.49 -11.03 -6.43
CA GLN A 50 32.65 -10.33 -7.71
C GLN A 50 31.66 -9.16 -7.80
N ASN A 51 32.22 -7.96 -8.06
CA ASN A 51 31.56 -6.68 -8.34
C ASN A 51 31.23 -5.75 -7.15
N TYR A 52 32.27 -5.40 -6.37
CA TYR A 52 32.27 -4.13 -5.65
C TYR A 52 32.41 -2.97 -6.64
N VAL A 53 31.30 -2.28 -6.94
CA VAL A 53 31.38 -0.92 -7.49
C VAL A 53 31.83 -0.01 -6.36
N LYS A 54 33.02 0.58 -6.51
CA LYS A 54 33.59 1.56 -5.57
C LYS A 54 32.58 2.69 -5.38
N ALA A 55 31.97 2.78 -4.21
CA ALA A 55 31.03 3.84 -3.86
C ALA A 55 31.74 5.19 -4.02
N ARG A 56 31.34 5.97 -5.02
CA ARG A 56 31.68 7.41 -5.06
C ARG A 56 30.93 8.06 -3.91
N LYS A 57 31.65 8.85 -3.10
CA LYS A 57 31.04 9.73 -2.09
C LYS A 57 30.08 10.68 -2.81
N THR A 58 28.80 10.34 -2.82
CA THR A 58 27.74 11.29 -3.15
C THR A 58 27.50 12.16 -1.92
N ILE A 59 27.37 13.46 -2.16
CA ILE A 59 26.99 14.47 -1.17
C ILE A 59 25.69 13.98 -0.50
N PRO A 60 25.58 14.00 0.84
CA PRO A 60 24.34 13.63 1.52
C PRO A 60 23.19 14.53 1.00
N PRO A 61 21.99 13.98 0.77
CA PRO A 61 20.84 14.81 0.40
C PRO A 61 20.58 15.86 1.49
N PRO A 62 20.13 17.08 1.13
CA PRO A 62 19.68 18.08 2.09
C PRO A 62 18.62 17.48 3.03
N GLU A 63 18.70 17.79 4.32
CA GLU A 63 17.89 17.21 5.40
C GLU A 63 16.38 17.54 5.32
N ASP A 64 15.94 18.32 4.34
CA ASP A 64 14.58 18.92 4.26
C ASP A 64 13.52 18.13 3.46
N GLN A 65 13.79 16.90 2.99
CA GLN A 65 12.87 16.18 2.09
C GLN A 65 12.03 15.07 2.76
N VAL A 66 11.83 15.09 4.08
CA VAL A 66 11.01 14.07 4.74
C VAL A 66 9.55 14.20 4.30
N LEU A 67 9.02 13.17 3.64
CA LEU A 67 7.60 13.10 3.31
C LEU A 67 6.80 12.95 4.61
N CYS A 68 5.97 13.95 4.88
CA CYS A 68 5.07 13.98 6.01
C CYS A 68 3.65 14.22 5.51
N LEU A 69 2.71 13.39 5.95
CA LEU A 69 1.29 13.54 5.67
C LEU A 69 0.63 14.29 6.82
N THR A 70 -0.28 15.21 6.49
CA THR A 70 -1.06 15.94 7.49
C THR A 70 -2.39 15.26 7.75
N THR A 71 -2.94 15.39 8.96
CA THR A 71 -4.29 14.91 9.30
C THR A 71 -5.32 15.42 8.29
N ALA A 72 -5.26 16.71 7.93
CA ALA A 72 -6.19 17.31 6.99
C ALA A 72 -6.14 16.65 5.59
N ASP A 73 -4.95 16.26 5.12
CA ASP A 73 -4.80 15.54 3.85
C ASP A 73 -5.36 14.12 3.91
N VAL A 74 -5.14 13.43 5.03
CA VAL A 74 -5.67 12.08 5.26
C VAL A 74 -7.19 12.12 5.34
N GLU A 75 -7.75 12.99 6.18
CA GLU A 75 -9.19 13.20 6.35
C GLU A 75 -9.85 13.51 4.99
N LYS A 76 -9.32 14.48 4.25
CA LYS A 76 -9.81 14.84 2.91
C LYS A 76 -9.78 13.67 1.94
N THR A 77 -8.78 12.79 2.06
CA THR A 77 -8.67 11.59 1.23
C THR A 77 -9.71 10.54 1.61
N LEU A 78 -9.97 10.35 2.92
CA LEU A 78 -10.99 9.45 3.45
C LEU A 78 -12.41 9.93 3.08
N CYS A 79 -12.70 11.22 3.23
CA CYS A 79 -13.96 11.85 2.83
C CYS A 79 -14.31 11.66 1.34
N ARG A 80 -13.30 11.43 0.49
CA ARG A 80 -13.42 11.20 -0.96
C ARG A 80 -13.50 9.73 -1.35
N VAL A 81 -13.45 8.80 -0.41
CA VAL A 81 -13.61 7.37 -0.69
C VAL A 81 -14.98 7.13 -1.32
N ASN A 82 -15.01 6.35 -2.41
CA ASN A 82 -16.27 5.91 -2.98
C ASN A 82 -16.91 4.88 -2.02
N PRO A 83 -18.09 5.16 -1.42
CA PRO A 83 -18.69 4.29 -0.42
C PRO A 83 -19.11 2.92 -0.99
N ARG A 84 -19.32 2.82 -2.31
CA ARG A 84 -19.72 1.58 -3.01
C ARG A 84 -18.54 0.72 -3.45
N LYS A 85 -17.31 1.12 -3.11
CA LYS A 85 -16.12 0.36 -3.50
C LYS A 85 -16.08 -0.94 -2.69
N ALA A 86 -15.86 -2.05 -3.38
CA ALA A 86 -15.70 -3.35 -2.74
C ALA A 86 -14.55 -3.32 -1.72
N ALA A 87 -14.82 -3.87 -0.55
CA ALA A 87 -13.84 -4.00 0.52
C ALA A 87 -12.69 -4.94 0.11
N GLY A 88 -11.52 -4.73 0.73
CA GLY A 88 -10.40 -5.63 0.60
C GLY A 88 -10.53 -6.84 1.54
N PRO A 89 -9.41 -7.56 1.78
CA PRO A 89 -9.34 -8.66 2.75
C PRO A 89 -9.59 -8.22 4.20
N ASP A 90 -9.53 -6.92 4.46
CA ASP A 90 -9.87 -6.28 5.73
C ASP A 90 -11.38 -6.25 6.02
N ASN A 91 -12.21 -6.48 4.99
CA ASN A 91 -13.67 -6.37 5.06
C ASN A 91 -14.18 -5.01 5.55
N ILE A 92 -13.35 -3.95 5.50
CA ILE A 92 -13.76 -2.59 5.86
C ILE A 92 -14.37 -1.93 4.63
N PRO A 93 -15.68 -1.63 4.64
CA PRO A 93 -16.34 -1.00 3.49
C PRO A 93 -15.88 0.44 3.30
N GLY A 94 -15.90 0.92 2.05
CA GLY A 94 -15.54 2.31 1.74
C GLY A 94 -16.43 3.34 2.45
N ARG A 95 -17.69 2.98 2.72
CA ARG A 95 -18.61 3.84 3.49
C ARG A 95 -18.14 4.09 4.92
N VAL A 96 -17.60 3.08 5.60
CA VAL A 96 -17.11 3.20 6.99
C VAL A 96 -15.94 4.17 7.04
N LEU A 97 -14.98 4.04 6.12
CA LEU A 97 -13.85 4.97 6.04
C LEU A 97 -14.27 6.42 5.75
N ARG A 98 -15.33 6.60 4.95
CA ARG A 98 -15.83 7.93 4.59
C ARG A 98 -16.63 8.58 5.71
N GLU A 99 -17.54 7.83 6.32
CA GLU A 99 -18.42 8.30 7.40
C GLU A 99 -17.64 8.54 8.69
N CYS A 100 -16.61 7.73 8.97
CA CYS A 100 -15.75 7.87 10.14
C CYS A 100 -14.44 8.63 9.83
N ALA A 101 -14.39 9.43 8.76
CA ALA A 101 -13.15 10.05 8.28
C ALA A 101 -12.48 10.94 9.34
N GLU A 102 -13.26 11.77 10.04
CA GLU A 102 -12.80 12.66 11.11
C GLU A 102 -12.14 11.87 12.25
N GLN A 103 -12.77 10.77 12.69
CA GLN A 103 -12.29 9.97 13.81
C GLN A 103 -11.07 9.11 13.43
N LEU A 104 -10.96 8.73 12.16
CA LEU A 104 -9.90 7.86 11.66
C LEU A 104 -8.67 8.63 11.18
N ALA A 105 -8.80 9.93 10.91
CA ALA A 105 -7.76 10.72 10.26
C ALA A 105 -6.45 10.75 11.06
N ASP A 106 -6.50 11.06 12.35
CA ASP A 106 -5.30 11.17 13.19
C ASP A 106 -4.55 9.84 13.28
N VAL A 107 -5.28 8.76 13.60
CA VAL A 107 -4.70 7.42 13.75
C VAL A 107 -4.02 6.95 12.46
N PHE A 108 -4.68 7.12 11.30
CA PHE A 108 -4.05 6.75 10.03
C PHE A 108 -2.92 7.69 9.62
N THR A 109 -2.95 8.97 10.03
CA THR A 109 -1.84 9.90 9.83
C THR A 109 -0.60 9.41 10.57
N ASP A 110 -0.74 9.02 11.83
CA ASP A 110 0.35 8.47 12.62
C ASP A 110 0.88 7.18 11.99
N ILE A 111 0.01 6.23 11.65
CA ILE A 111 0.40 4.97 10.99
C ILE A 111 1.15 5.24 9.68
N PHE A 112 0.65 6.13 8.84
CA PHE A 112 1.27 6.43 7.56
C PHE A 112 2.62 7.12 7.72
N ASN A 113 2.74 8.08 8.63
CA ASN A 113 4.00 8.79 8.88
C ASN A 113 5.05 7.87 9.53
N ILE A 114 4.65 7.01 10.47
CA ILE A 114 5.55 5.97 11.01
C ILE A 114 5.98 5.02 9.89
N SER A 115 5.06 4.58 9.04
CA SER A 115 5.37 3.74 7.88
C SER A 115 6.37 4.41 6.92
N LEU A 116 6.17 5.69 6.58
CA LEU A 116 7.09 6.46 5.72
C LEU A 116 8.46 6.63 6.36
N SER A 117 8.52 6.94 7.66
CA SER A 117 9.77 7.17 8.38
C SER A 117 10.60 5.88 8.56
N SER A 118 9.93 4.75 8.75
CA SER A 118 10.55 3.43 8.91
C SER A 118 10.79 2.71 7.58
N ALA A 119 10.23 3.23 6.48
CA ALA A 119 10.20 2.58 5.18
C ALA A 119 9.58 1.16 5.19
N VAL A 120 8.62 0.92 6.08
CA VAL A 120 7.93 -0.36 6.25
C VAL A 120 6.42 -0.13 6.14
N ILE A 121 5.74 -0.92 5.31
CA ILE A 121 4.28 -0.90 5.18
C ILE A 121 3.71 -2.07 5.97
N PRO A 122 2.68 -1.82 6.82
CA PRO A 122 1.92 -2.89 7.44
C PRO A 122 1.52 -4.01 6.47
N MET A 123 1.75 -5.25 6.85
CA MET A 123 1.45 -6.42 6.01
C MET A 123 -0.05 -6.49 5.70
N CYS A 124 -0.87 -6.12 6.68
CA CYS A 124 -2.32 -6.04 6.52
C CYS A 124 -2.76 -5.00 5.46
N LEU A 125 -1.97 -3.95 5.20
CA LEU A 125 -2.21 -2.99 4.12
C LEU A 125 -1.76 -3.53 2.74
N LYS A 126 -0.75 -4.40 2.71
CA LYS A 126 -0.21 -4.99 1.46
C LYS A 126 -1.02 -6.16 0.91
N THR A 127 -1.81 -6.82 1.77
CA THR A 127 -2.57 -8.02 1.45
C THR A 127 -3.67 -7.75 0.41
N SER A 128 -3.99 -8.73 -0.45
CA SER A 128 -5.07 -8.59 -1.42
C SER A 128 -5.80 -9.90 -1.74
N THR A 129 -7.05 -9.79 -2.19
CA THR A 129 -7.83 -10.92 -2.70
C THR A 129 -8.08 -10.74 -4.20
N ILE A 130 -7.71 -11.72 -5.00
CA ILE A 130 -7.96 -11.77 -6.43
C ILE A 130 -9.35 -12.34 -6.67
N ILE A 131 -10.19 -11.56 -7.35
CA ILE A 131 -11.53 -11.95 -7.79
C ILE A 131 -11.52 -12.13 -9.31
N PRO A 132 -11.76 -13.34 -9.83
CA PRO A 132 -11.95 -13.54 -11.26
C PRO A 132 -13.28 -12.93 -11.72
N VAL A 133 -13.22 -11.95 -12.62
CA VAL A 133 -14.40 -11.30 -13.21
C VAL A 133 -14.54 -11.71 -14.68
N PRO A 134 -15.68 -12.27 -15.12
CA PRO A 134 -15.91 -12.61 -16.52
C PRO A 134 -15.74 -11.41 -17.47
N LYS A 135 -15.00 -11.60 -18.57
CA LYS A 135 -14.89 -10.63 -19.69
C LYS A 135 -16.12 -10.66 -20.60
N LYS A 136 -16.75 -11.82 -20.72
CA LYS A 136 -17.87 -12.12 -21.63
C LYS A 136 -18.75 -13.23 -21.06
N SER A 137 -19.94 -13.38 -21.61
CA SER A 137 -20.87 -14.48 -21.31
C SER A 137 -21.31 -15.15 -22.62
N PRO A 138 -21.30 -16.50 -22.72
CA PRO A 138 -20.79 -17.46 -21.74
C PRO A 138 -19.25 -17.47 -21.66
N VAL A 139 -18.73 -17.93 -20.53
CA VAL A 139 -17.29 -18.12 -20.30
C VAL A 139 -16.88 -19.48 -20.87
N SER A 140 -15.80 -19.53 -21.65
CA SER A 140 -15.31 -20.76 -22.29
C SER A 140 -13.97 -21.25 -21.75
N CYS A 141 -13.10 -20.35 -21.27
CA CYS A 141 -11.79 -20.70 -20.72
C CYS A 141 -11.32 -19.71 -19.66
N LEU A 142 -10.25 -20.04 -18.93
CA LEU A 142 -9.69 -19.16 -17.88
C LEU A 142 -9.26 -17.79 -18.40
N ASN A 143 -8.82 -17.70 -19.66
CA ASN A 143 -8.43 -16.43 -20.29
C ASN A 143 -9.61 -15.48 -20.49
N ASP A 144 -10.84 -15.97 -20.38
CA ASP A 144 -12.05 -15.15 -20.41
C ASP A 144 -12.32 -14.44 -19.08
N TYR A 145 -11.50 -14.65 -18.04
CA TYR A 145 -11.56 -13.87 -16.80
C TYR A 145 -10.53 -12.74 -16.78
N ARG A 146 -10.87 -11.65 -16.10
CA ARG A 146 -9.93 -10.63 -15.62
C ARG A 146 -9.69 -10.89 -14.13
N PRO A 147 -8.43 -11.05 -13.68
CA PRO A 147 -8.15 -11.02 -12.26
C PRO A 147 -8.27 -9.58 -11.74
N VAL A 148 -9.15 -9.34 -10.78
CA VAL A 148 -9.28 -8.04 -10.11
C VAL A 148 -8.72 -8.15 -8.70
N ALA A 149 -7.70 -7.36 -8.38
CA ALA A 149 -7.15 -7.32 -7.03
C ALA A 149 -7.95 -6.38 -6.12
N LEU A 150 -8.62 -6.95 -5.12
CA LEU A 150 -9.19 -6.21 -4.01
C LEU A 150 -8.08 -5.99 -2.97
N THR A 151 -7.64 -4.74 -2.84
CA THR A 151 -6.71 -4.29 -1.77
C THR A 151 -7.48 -3.45 -0.75
N PRO A 152 -7.01 -3.38 0.51
CA PRO A 152 -7.57 -2.49 1.52
C PRO A 152 -7.76 -1.07 0.97
N ILE A 153 -8.94 -0.51 1.15
CA ILE A 153 -9.28 0.81 0.60
C ILE A 153 -8.37 1.88 1.22
N ILE A 154 -8.01 1.70 2.48
CA ILE A 154 -7.09 2.57 3.20
C ILE A 154 -5.67 2.54 2.61
N MET A 155 -5.16 1.38 2.15
CA MET A 155 -3.89 1.32 1.40
C MET A 155 -3.98 2.10 0.09
N LYS A 156 -5.12 2.03 -0.62
CA LYS A 156 -5.34 2.86 -1.83
C LYS A 156 -5.38 4.36 -1.51
N CYS A 157 -5.72 4.75 -0.28
CA CYS A 157 -5.66 6.14 0.17
C CYS A 157 -4.22 6.54 0.45
N PHE A 158 -3.46 5.69 1.14
CA PHE A 158 -2.04 5.91 1.41
C PHE A 158 -1.22 6.06 0.13
N GLU A 159 -1.41 5.15 -0.83
CA GLU A 159 -0.78 5.21 -2.16
C GLU A 159 -1.07 6.54 -2.86
N ARG A 160 -2.33 7.00 -2.85
CA ARG A 160 -2.72 8.28 -3.47
C ARG A 160 -2.03 9.47 -2.83
N LEU A 161 -1.90 9.48 -1.51
CA LEU A 161 -1.23 10.55 -0.77
C LEU A 161 0.27 10.61 -1.10
N VAL A 162 0.94 9.45 -1.05
CA VAL A 162 2.37 9.35 -1.39
C VAL A 162 2.62 9.70 -2.85
N MET A 163 1.80 9.20 -3.78
CA MET A 163 1.92 9.49 -5.21
C MET A 163 1.75 10.97 -5.52
N ARG A 164 0.84 11.66 -4.82
CA ARG A 164 0.69 13.11 -4.96
C ARG A 164 1.98 13.83 -4.58
N GLN A 165 2.54 13.51 -3.41
CA GLN A 165 3.79 14.14 -2.98
C GLN A 165 4.98 13.78 -3.87
N ILE A 166 5.09 12.55 -4.37
CA ILE A 166 6.14 12.21 -5.33
C ILE A 166 5.98 13.03 -6.61
N LYS A 167 4.76 13.16 -7.14
CA LYS A 167 4.50 13.98 -8.35
C LYS A 167 4.90 15.44 -8.14
N ASP A 168 4.68 16.00 -6.95
CA ASP A 168 5.08 17.36 -6.61
C ASP A 168 6.61 17.53 -6.51
N LEU A 169 7.34 16.46 -6.19
CA LEU A 169 8.82 16.44 -6.15
C LEU A 169 9.46 16.21 -7.52
N LEU A 170 8.71 15.71 -8.50
CA LEU A 170 9.25 15.46 -9.84
C LEU A 170 9.35 16.76 -10.64
N PRO A 171 10.40 16.92 -11.47
CA PRO A 171 10.49 18.07 -12.35
C PRO A 171 9.34 18.06 -13.38
N PRO A 172 8.78 19.23 -13.76
CA PRO A 172 7.68 19.32 -14.73
C PRO A 172 8.02 18.75 -16.12
N SER A 173 9.31 18.58 -16.42
CA SER A 173 9.82 18.01 -17.66
C SER A 173 9.70 16.49 -17.74
N LEU A 174 9.35 15.82 -16.64
CA LEU A 174 9.18 14.37 -16.62
C LEU A 174 7.75 14.01 -16.99
N ASP A 175 7.58 13.34 -18.12
CA ASP A 175 6.28 12.86 -18.58
C ASP A 175 5.66 11.90 -17.53
N PRO A 176 4.43 12.19 -17.05
CA PRO A 176 3.71 11.31 -16.12
C PRO A 176 3.60 9.85 -16.62
N MET A 177 3.51 9.62 -17.93
CA MET A 177 3.51 8.26 -18.50
C MET A 177 4.86 7.55 -18.32
N GLN A 178 5.98 8.27 -18.43
CA GLN A 178 7.31 7.70 -18.16
C GLN A 178 7.50 7.36 -16.69
N PHE A 179 6.91 8.15 -15.79
CA PHE A 179 6.89 7.86 -14.36
C PHE A 179 6.05 6.63 -14.07
N ALA A 180 4.80 6.57 -14.52
CA ALA A 180 3.92 5.40 -14.34
C ALA A 180 4.54 4.11 -14.94
N SER A 181 5.17 4.21 -16.11
CA SER A 181 5.89 3.09 -16.72
C SER A 181 7.09 2.62 -15.88
N ALA A 182 7.75 3.50 -15.12
CA ALA A 182 8.83 3.11 -14.21
C ALA A 182 8.32 2.25 -13.05
N PHE A 183 7.13 2.55 -12.50
CA PHE A 183 6.48 1.69 -11.49
C PHE A 183 6.00 0.36 -12.06
N ASN A 184 5.66 0.33 -13.35
CA ASN A 184 5.28 -0.90 -14.06
C ASN A 184 6.48 -1.76 -14.49
N THR A 185 7.70 -1.19 -14.51
CA THR A 185 8.92 -1.93 -14.87
C THR A 185 9.50 -2.57 -13.61
N ILE A 186 9.12 -3.83 -13.39
CA ILE A 186 9.49 -4.68 -12.24
C ILE A 186 10.96 -5.14 -12.35
N ILE A 187 11.88 -4.22 -12.62
CA ILE A 187 13.31 -4.46 -12.39
C ILE A 187 13.69 -3.55 -11.24
N LEU A 188 13.49 -4.08 -10.04
CA LEU A 188 13.67 -3.45 -8.73
C LEU A 188 14.96 -2.63 -8.63
N GLN A 189 16.05 -3.15 -9.20
CA GLN A 189 17.36 -2.52 -9.20
C GLN A 189 17.46 -1.27 -10.10
N HIS A 190 16.68 -1.21 -11.16
CA HIS A 190 16.66 -0.07 -12.08
C HIS A 190 15.75 1.04 -11.55
N LEU A 191 14.64 0.67 -10.89
CA LEU A 191 13.72 1.62 -10.27
C LEU A 191 14.41 2.41 -9.15
N THR A 192 15.09 1.77 -8.20
CA THR A 192 15.79 2.47 -7.10
C THR A 192 16.86 3.43 -7.62
N LYS A 193 17.65 3.01 -8.63
CA LYS A 193 18.65 3.88 -9.26
C LYS A 193 17.99 5.08 -9.95
N LYS A 194 16.91 4.86 -10.70
CA LYS A 194 16.18 5.92 -11.40
C LYS A 194 15.54 6.90 -10.43
N LEU A 195 14.88 6.43 -9.37
CA LEU A 195 14.27 7.26 -8.34
C LEU A 195 15.33 8.09 -7.58
N SER A 196 16.47 7.48 -7.23
CA SER A 196 17.59 8.20 -6.60
C SER A 196 18.19 9.27 -7.52
N LEU A 197 18.30 9.01 -8.83
CA LEU A 197 18.73 10.00 -9.81
C LEU A 197 17.73 11.14 -10.01
N LEU A 198 16.45 10.90 -9.73
CA LEU A 198 15.39 11.92 -9.75
C LEU A 198 15.32 12.74 -8.46
N GLY A 199 16.26 12.55 -7.54
CA GLY A 199 16.31 13.28 -6.27
C GLY A 199 15.32 12.77 -5.23
N ILE A 200 14.72 11.60 -5.43
CA ILE A 200 13.85 10.99 -4.41
C ILE A 200 14.71 10.41 -3.29
N ILE A 201 14.35 10.74 -2.05
CA ILE A 201 15.08 10.28 -0.87
C ILE A 201 15.07 8.75 -0.73
N MET A 202 16.14 8.22 -0.12
CA MET A 202 16.34 6.77 0.01
C MET A 202 15.25 6.08 0.83
N SER A 203 14.75 6.72 1.90
CA SER A 203 13.67 6.14 2.72
C SER A 203 12.39 5.95 1.91
N LEU A 204 12.03 6.91 1.05
CA LEU A 204 10.90 6.76 0.14
C LEU A 204 11.14 5.68 -0.91
N CYS A 205 12.37 5.57 -1.45
CA CYS A 205 12.72 4.49 -2.36
C CYS A 205 12.54 3.12 -1.70
N ASN A 206 12.96 2.99 -0.44
CA ASN A 206 12.79 1.78 0.37
C ASN A 206 11.31 1.51 0.69
N TRP A 207 10.52 2.55 0.94
CA TRP A 207 9.08 2.42 1.14
C TRP A 207 8.38 1.93 -0.14
N ILE A 208 8.73 2.49 -1.31
CA ILE A 208 8.23 2.03 -2.62
C ILE A 208 8.67 0.58 -2.88
N LEU A 209 9.90 0.23 -2.52
CA LEU A 209 10.40 -1.13 -2.60
C LEU A 209 9.54 -2.08 -1.74
N ASP A 210 9.30 -1.73 -0.48
CA ASP A 210 8.46 -2.51 0.43
C ASP A 210 7.00 -2.61 -0.04
N PHE A 211 6.49 -1.57 -0.69
CA PHE A 211 5.18 -1.57 -1.36
C PHE A 211 5.09 -2.59 -2.50
N LEU A 212 6.15 -2.77 -3.28
CA LEU A 212 6.13 -3.61 -4.48
C LEU A 212 6.43 -5.09 -4.20
N ILE A 213 7.04 -5.44 -3.06
CA ILE A 213 7.49 -6.81 -2.76
C ILE A 213 6.71 -7.43 -1.60
N GLY A 214 6.81 -8.76 -1.48
CA GLY A 214 6.33 -9.48 -0.30
C GLY A 214 4.83 -9.35 -0.08
N ARG A 215 4.04 -9.26 -1.16
CA ARG A 215 2.60 -8.99 -1.08
C ARG A 215 1.80 -10.29 -0.99
N PRO A 216 1.11 -10.57 0.13
CA PRO A 216 0.30 -11.77 0.24
C PRO A 216 -0.98 -11.64 -0.60
N GLN A 217 -1.29 -12.67 -1.37
CA GLN A 217 -2.49 -12.74 -2.20
C GLN A 217 -3.20 -14.08 -2.08
N SER A 218 -4.52 -14.06 -2.06
CA SER A 218 -5.36 -15.26 -2.21
C SER A 218 -6.36 -15.06 -3.35
N VAL A 219 -6.84 -16.14 -3.96
CA VAL A 219 -7.90 -16.11 -4.97
C VAL A 219 -9.20 -16.52 -4.32
N ARG A 220 -10.29 -15.78 -4.57
CA ARG A 220 -11.62 -16.13 -4.07
C ARG A 220 -12.61 -16.31 -5.21
N ILE A 221 -13.33 -17.44 -5.20
CA ILE A 221 -14.40 -17.79 -6.13
C ILE A 221 -15.62 -18.24 -5.30
N GLY A 222 -16.70 -17.46 -5.35
CA GLY A 222 -17.85 -17.67 -4.47
C GLY A 222 -17.42 -17.64 -3.00
N ASN A 223 -17.73 -18.71 -2.27
CA ASN A 223 -17.39 -18.86 -0.84
C ASN A 223 -16.04 -19.56 -0.60
N SER A 224 -15.34 -19.96 -1.66
CA SER A 224 -14.06 -20.66 -1.55
C SER A 224 -12.90 -19.69 -1.74
N THR A 225 -11.92 -19.73 -0.82
CA THR A 225 -10.69 -18.93 -0.87
C THR A 225 -9.49 -19.87 -0.90
N SER A 226 -8.52 -19.59 -1.76
CA SER A 226 -7.28 -20.37 -1.86
C SER A 226 -6.35 -20.12 -0.66
N ASN A 227 -5.31 -20.95 -0.56
CA ASN A 227 -4.14 -20.60 0.25
C ASN A 227 -3.53 -19.28 -0.23
N THR A 228 -2.84 -18.60 0.68
CA THR A 228 -2.12 -17.35 0.40
C THR A 228 -0.79 -17.64 -0.29
N THR A 229 -0.53 -16.92 -1.38
CA THR A 229 0.74 -16.91 -2.11
C THR A 229 1.34 -15.51 -2.05
N THR A 230 2.66 -15.42 -1.85
CA THR A 230 3.37 -14.14 -1.83
C THR A 230 3.86 -13.79 -3.23
N LEU A 231 3.47 -12.63 -3.74
CA LEU A 231 4.03 -12.06 -4.96
C LEU A 231 5.21 -11.13 -4.65
N ASN A 232 6.26 -11.26 -5.47
CA ASN A 232 7.43 -10.39 -5.47
C ASN A 232 7.51 -9.52 -6.73
N THR A 233 6.44 -9.50 -7.55
CA THR A 233 6.43 -8.81 -8.84
C THR A 233 5.14 -8.03 -9.07
N GLY A 234 5.29 -6.72 -9.31
CA GLY A 234 4.25 -5.86 -9.89
C GLY A 234 3.30 -5.20 -8.90
N ALA A 235 2.91 -3.96 -9.22
CA ALA A 235 1.81 -3.30 -8.53
C ALA A 235 0.49 -4.04 -8.79
N PRO A 236 -0.46 -4.06 -7.85
CA PRO A 236 -1.73 -4.78 -8.01
C PRO A 236 -2.50 -4.27 -9.22
N GLN A 237 -3.03 -5.17 -10.04
CA GLN A 237 -3.88 -4.80 -11.17
C GLN A 237 -5.14 -4.11 -10.63
N GLY A 238 -5.26 -2.79 -10.88
CA GLY A 238 -6.30 -1.92 -10.30
C GLY A 238 -5.81 -0.87 -9.30
N SER A 239 -4.48 -0.72 -9.12
CA SER A 239 -3.89 0.51 -8.56
C SER A 239 -4.13 1.70 -9.50
N PRO A 240 -4.48 2.89 -8.98
CA PRO A 240 -4.97 4.02 -9.75
C PRO A 240 -3.87 4.85 -10.45
N TYR A 241 -2.76 4.23 -10.88
CA TYR A 241 -1.70 4.94 -11.61
C TYR A 241 -2.24 5.72 -12.80
#